data_AF-A0A3M1Y9N1-F1
#
_entry.id   AF-A0A3M1Y9N1-F1
#
_cell.length_a   1.000
_cell.length_b   1.000
_cell.length_c   1.000
_cell.angle_alpha   90.00
_cell.angle_beta   90.00
_cell.angle_gamma   90.00
#
_symmetry.space_group_name_H-M   'P 1'
#
loop_
_entity.id
_entity.type
_entity.pdbx_description
1 polymer ?
#
loop_
_entity_poly.entity_id
_entity_poly.type
_entity_poly.pdbx_seq_one_letter_code
_entity_poly.pdbx_strand_id
1 'polypeptide(L)'
;MLFPSLAFLVFAAVFFLLWPWARQADRRRWAFLTGASLFFYGWWDWRFVFLIIFSGLLDFWAARMMARRPAGRRGWLALSLIGNLGSLSVFK
;
A
#
# COMPACT_ATOMS: atom_id res chain seq x y z
N MET A 1 -10.99 -9.50 -2.63
CA MET A 1 -12.02 -9.90 -3.63
C MET A 1 -11.45 -10.95 -4.56
N LEU A 2 -12.20 -11.98 -4.95
CA LEU A 2 -11.76 -12.94 -5.98
C LEU A 2 -11.97 -12.37 -7.38
N PHE A 3 -11.05 -12.62 -8.30
CA PHE A 3 -11.14 -12.14 -9.68
C PHE A 3 -12.45 -12.54 -10.41
N PRO A 4 -12.92 -13.81 -10.37
CA PRO A 4 -14.18 -14.19 -11.02
C PRO A 4 -15.45 -13.75 -10.27
N SER A 5 -15.34 -12.93 -9.22
CA SER A 5 -16.51 -12.54 -8.42
C SER A 5 -17.24 -11.33 -8.99
N LEU A 6 -18.57 -11.29 -8.81
CA LEU A 6 -19.40 -10.12 -9.14
C LEU A 6 -18.92 -8.86 -8.40
N ALA A 7 -18.49 -9.02 -7.14
CA ALA A 7 -17.96 -7.93 -6.32
C ALA A 7 -16.74 -7.26 -6.97
N PHE A 8 -15.85 -8.04 -7.61
CA PHE A 8 -14.72 -7.48 -8.35
C PHE A 8 -15.17 -6.66 -9.56
N LEU A 9 -16.16 -7.14 -10.32
CA LEU A 9 -16.69 -6.46 -11.49
C LEU A 9 -17.33 -5.11 -11.12
N VAL A 10 -18.13 -5.09 -10.05
CA VAL A 10 -18.72 -3.86 -9.49
C VAL A 10 -17.62 -2.90 -9.01
N PHE A 11 -16.63 -3.40 -8.28
CA PHE A 11 -15.49 -2.59 -7.83
C PHE A 11 -14.74 -1.97 -9.01
N ALA A 12 -14.42 -2.75 -10.04
CA ALA A 12 -13.72 -2.28 -11.22
C ALA A 12 -14.54 -1.22 -11.98
N ALA A 13 -15.84 -1.46 -12.17
CA ALA A 13 -16.73 -0.49 -12.82
C ALA A 13 -16.75 0.85 -12.07
N VAL A 14 -16.92 0.83 -10.75
CA VAL A 14 -16.88 2.05 -9.91
C VAL A 14 -15.51 2.72 -9.96
N PHE A 15 -14.43 1.94 -9.90
CA PHE A 15 -13.06 2.45 -9.96
C PHE A 15 -12.81 3.21 -11.27
N PHE A 16 -13.12 2.61 -12.41
CA PHE A 16 -12.90 3.23 -13.72
C PHE A 16 -13.86 4.39 -13.98
N LEU A 17 -15.07 4.36 -13.42
CA LEU A 17 -16.01 5.48 -13.50
C LEU A 17 -15.50 6.73 -12.76
N LEU A 18 -14.89 6.55 -11.58
CA LEU A 18 -14.37 7.65 -10.75
C LEU A 18 -12.96 8.09 -11.15
N TRP A 19 -12.22 7.27 -11.91
CA TRP A 19 -10.84 7.56 -12.29
C TRP A 19 -10.61 8.90 -13.03
N PRO A 20 -11.44 9.30 -14.02
CA PRO A 20 -11.28 10.58 -14.72
C PRO A 20 -11.39 11.79 -13.80
N TRP A 21 -12.16 11.69 -12.71
CA TRP A 21 -12.27 12.72 -11.69
C TRP A 21 -11.05 12.71 -10.75
N ALA A 22 -10.67 11.53 -10.26
CA ALA A 22 -9.55 11.38 -9.34
C ALA A 22 -8.21 11.82 -9.94
N ARG A 23 -7.98 11.58 -11.24
CA ARG A 23 -6.70 11.86 -11.91
C ARG A 23 -6.39 13.35 -12.11
N GLN A 24 -7.34 14.26 -11.86
CA GLN A 24 -7.20 15.68 -12.16
C GLN A 24 -6.30 16.46 -11.19
N ALA A 25 -5.96 15.91 -10.03
CA ALA A 25 -4.98 16.52 -9.13
C ALA A 25 -4.14 15.44 -8.46
N ASP A 26 -2.84 15.69 -8.29
CA ASP A 26 -1.91 14.70 -7.74
C ASP A 26 -2.37 14.17 -6.37
N ARG A 27 -2.76 15.07 -5.45
CA ARG A 27 -3.23 14.65 -4.12
C ARG A 27 -4.46 13.75 -4.19
N ARG A 28 -5.42 14.07 -5.08
CA ARG A 28 -6.63 13.27 -5.29
C ARG A 28 -6.30 11.92 -5.93
N ARG A 29 -5.41 11.92 -6.92
CA ARG A 29 -4.95 10.70 -7.60
C ARG A 29 -4.33 9.73 -6.62
N TRP A 30 -3.38 10.18 -5.81
CA TRP A 30 -2.72 9.33 -4.82
C TRP A 30 -3.70 8.86 -3.74
N ALA A 31 -4.54 9.75 -3.20
CA ALA A 31 -5.54 9.36 -2.21
C ALA A 31 -6.54 8.31 -2.75
N PHE A 32 -7.01 8.48 -3.98
CA PHE A 32 -7.93 7.55 -4.63
C PHE A 32 -7.26 6.19 -4.87
N LEU A 33 -6.05 6.16 -5.43
CA LEU A 33 -5.31 4.92 -5.67
C LEU A 33 -5.02 4.17 -4.36
N THR A 34 -4.55 4.88 -3.33
CA THR A 34 -4.30 4.28 -2.01
C THR A 34 -5.60 3.78 -1.39
N GLY A 35 -6.67 4.58 -1.38
CA GLY A 35 -7.96 4.17 -0.83
C GLY A 35 -8.56 2.96 -1.54
N ALA A 36 -8.53 2.94 -2.88
CA ALA A 36 -8.99 1.81 -3.69
C ALA A 36 -8.17 0.55 -3.43
N SER A 37 -6.84 0.68 -3.30
CA SER A 37 -5.96 -0.43 -2.93
C SER A 37 -6.31 -0.99 -1.55
N LEU A 38 -6.42 -0.14 -0.53
CA LEU A 38 -6.75 -0.58 0.83
C LEU A 38 -8.14 -1.23 0.90
N PHE A 39 -9.13 -0.70 0.18
CA PHE A 39 -10.46 -1.30 0.08
C PHE A 39 -10.42 -2.68 -0.58
N PHE A 40 -9.72 -2.81 -1.71
CA PHE A 40 -9.60 -4.06 -2.45
C PHE A 40 -8.96 -5.17 -1.62
N TYR A 41 -7.84 -4.87 -0.96
CA TYR A 41 -7.14 -5.82 -0.08
C TYR A 41 -7.93 -6.11 1.19
N GLY A 42 -8.52 -5.08 1.82
CA GLY A 42 -9.31 -5.22 3.03
C GLY A 42 -10.61 -5.99 2.85
N TRP A 43 -11.16 -6.04 1.64
CA TRP A 43 -12.32 -6.86 1.33
C TRP A 43 -12.06 -8.37 1.48
N TRP A 44 -10.83 -8.81 1.22
CA TRP A 44 -10.47 -10.21 1.39
C TRP A 44 -10.16 -10.53 2.85
N ASP A 45 -9.26 -9.77 3.45
CA ASP A 45 -8.92 -9.89 4.87
C ASP A 45 -8.33 -8.57 5.37
N TRP A 46 -8.93 -8.03 6.43
CA TRP A 46 -8.52 -6.75 7.02
C TRP A 46 -7.09 -6.77 7.56
N ARG A 47 -6.52 -7.95 7.89
CA ARG A 47 -5.14 -8.07 8.36
C ARG A 47 -4.13 -7.65 7.29
N PHE A 48 -4.44 -7.82 6.01
CA PHE A 48 -3.59 -7.34 4.91
C PHE A 48 -3.57 -5.81 4.82
N VAL A 49 -4.62 -5.12 5.25
CA VAL A 49 -4.65 -3.65 5.32
C VAL A 49 -3.61 -3.17 6.33
N PHE A 50 -3.59 -3.79 7.51
CA PHE A 50 -2.57 -3.49 8.53
C PHE A 50 -1.16 -3.73 7.99
N LEU A 51 -0.96 -4.87 7.31
CA LEU A 51 0.33 -5.20 6.69
C LEU A 51 0.78 -4.16 5.67
N ILE A 52 -0.08 -3.78 4.73
CA ILE A 52 0.24 -2.82 3.67
C ILE A 52 0.55 -1.43 4.26
N ILE A 53 -0.26 -0.98 5.23
CA ILE A 53 -0.04 0.31 5.88
C ILE A 53 1.28 0.28 6.67
N PHE A 54 1.51 -0.77 7.46
CA PHE A 54 2.72 -0.92 8.25
C PHE A 54 3.98 -0.96 7.38
N SER A 55 4.00 -1.83 6.37
CA SER A 55 5.11 -1.96 5.40
C SER A 55 5.37 -0.64 4.68
N GLY A 56 4.33 0.01 4.16
CA GLY A 56 4.46 1.28 3.46
C GLY A 56 4.97 2.41 4.35
N LEU A 57 4.50 2.50 5.60
CA LEU A 57 4.99 3.48 6.57
C LEU A 57 6.44 3.19 6.95
N LEU A 58 6.79 1.94 7.20
CA LEU A 58 8.16 1.52 7.54
C LEU A 58 9.13 1.93 6.42
N ASP A 59 8.79 1.65 5.17
CA ASP A 59 9.61 1.99 4.01
C ASP A 59 9.70 3.50 3.79
N PHE A 60 8.59 4.22 3.98
CA PHE A 60 8.57 5.68 3.90
C PHE A 60 9.51 6.33 4.94
N TRP A 61 9.42 5.89 6.20
CA TRP A 61 10.28 6.41 7.27
C TRP A 61 11.74 6.00 7.09
N ALA A 62 12.01 4.75 6.69
CA ALA A 62 13.35 4.28 6.37
C ALA A 62 13.97 5.13 5.25
N ALA A 63 13.27 5.33 4.13
CA ALA A 63 13.72 6.17 3.02
C ALA A 63 13.99 7.61 3.46
N ARG A 64 13.09 8.20 4.25
CA ARG A 64 13.26 9.55 4.78
C ARG A 64 14.49 9.68 5.68
N MET A 65 14.76 8.68 6.51
CA MET A 65 15.92 8.67 7.40
C MET A 65 17.23 8.42 6.63
N MET A 66 17.20 7.57 5.60
CA MET A 66 18.32 7.38 4.68
C MET A 66 18.71 8.68 3.98
N ALA A 67 17.73 9.48 3.56
CA ALA A 67 17.97 10.78 2.92
C ALA A 67 18.55 11.82 3.90
N ARG A 68 18.09 11.82 5.16
CA ARG A 68 18.54 12.77 6.19
C ARG A 68 19.89 12.43 6.81
N ARG A 69 20.21 11.14 6.95
CA ARG A 69 21.42 10.65 7.63
C ARG A 69 22.10 9.57 6.77
N PRO A 70 22.88 9.96 5.75
CA PRO A 70 23.50 9.01 4.82
C PRO A 70 24.45 8.02 5.51
N ALA A 71 25.10 8.42 6.62
CA ALA A 71 25.96 7.54 7.42
C ALA A 71 25.21 6.33 8.02
N GLY A 72 23.90 6.45 8.27
CA GLY A 72 23.05 5.38 8.82
C GLY A 72 22.29 4.58 7.76
N ARG A 73 22.54 4.82 6.46
CA ARG A 73 21.70 4.33 5.36
C ARG A 73 21.52 2.80 5.36
N ARG A 74 22.61 2.06 5.61
CA ARG A 74 22.58 0.58 5.65
C ARG A 74 21.72 0.04 6.79
N GLY A 75 21.72 0.70 7.95
CA GLY A 75 20.89 0.31 9.10
C GLY A 75 19.39 0.50 8.82
N TRP A 76 19.00 1.63 8.24
CA TRP A 76 17.61 1.89 7.85
C TRP A 76 17.13 0.95 6.75
N LEU A 77 17.99 0.64 5.77
CA LEU A 77 17.69 -0.36 4.75
C LEU A 77 17.48 -1.75 5.37
N ALA A 78 18.37 -2.18 6.27
CA ALA A 78 18.24 -3.46 6.96
C ALA A 78 16.94 -3.53 7.79
N LEU A 79 16.57 -2.45 8.48
CA LEU A 79 15.32 -2.37 9.24
C LEU A 79 14.09 -2.53 8.34
N SER A 80 14.06 -1.83 7.20
CA SER A 80 12.96 -1.96 6.21
C SER A 80 12.90 -3.38 5.62
N LEU A 81 14.04 -3.98 5.27
CA LEU A 81 14.10 -5.35 4.78
C LEU A 81 13.60 -6.36 5.81
N ILE A 82 14.08 -6.27 7.06
CA ILE A 82 13.67 -7.17 8.15
C ILE A 82 12.18 -7.02 8.43
N GLY A 83 11.65 -5.79 8.47
CA GLY A 83 10.22 -5.58 8.70
C GLY A 83 9.35 -6.12 7.57
N ASN A 84 9.72 -5.91 6.31
CA ASN A 84 8.97 -6.44 5.16
C ASN A 84 9.05 -7.98 5.09
N LEU A 85 10.25 -8.55 5.20
CA LEU A 85 10.43 -10.01 5.14
C LEU A 85 9.80 -10.69 6.36
N GLY A 86 9.95 -10.11 7.55
CA GLY A 86 9.32 -10.61 8.77
C GLY A 86 7.80 -10.59 8.67
N SER A 87 7.23 -9.51 8.13
CA SER A 87 5.80 -9.45 7.84
C SER A 87 5.37 -10.50 6.83
N LEU A 88 6.20 -10.81 5.83
CA LEU A 88 5.91 -11.84 4.85
C LEU A 88 5.92 -13.24 5.49
N SER A 89 6.87 -13.52 6.38
CA SER A 89 6.95 -14.79 7.12
C SER A 89 5.77 -15.05 8.06
N VAL A 90 5.17 -14.01 8.64
CA VAL A 90 3.99 -14.15 9.52
C VAL A 90 2.70 -14.43 8.74
N PHE A 91 2.63 -13.97 7.49
CA PHE A 91 1.41 -14.00 6.67
C PHE A 91 1.44 -15.03 5.53
N LYS A 92 2.57 -15.72 5.35
CA LYS A 92 2.76 -16.81 4.38
C LYS A 92 2.34 -18.15 5.00
#